data_AF-A0A0U4FD94-F1
#
_entry.id   AF-A0A0U4FD94-F1
#
_cell.length_a   1.000
_cell.length_b   1.000
_cell.length_c   1.000
_cell.angle_alpha   90.00
_cell.angle_beta   90.00
_cell.angle_gamma   90.00
#
_symmetry.space_group_name_H-M   'P 1'
#
loop_
_entity.id
_entity.type
_entity.pdbx_description
1 polymer ?
#
loop_
_entity_poly.entity_id
_entity_poly.type
_entity_poly.pdbx_seq_one_letter_code
_entity_poly.pdbx_strand_id
1 'polypeptide(L)' 'MKSKSRLSDPGIILVTILLAISAIVLIWWPTDIYMMGISLAGWLMFFSYFVWFLLSIIYVIWMEKRDESRNGG' A
#
# COMPACT_ATOMS: atom_id res chain seq x y z
N MET A 1 14.15 -6.85 29.35
CA MET A 1 13.21 -5.94 28.65
C MET A 1 12.97 -6.49 27.25
N LYS A 2 11.84 -7.17 26.99
CA LYS A 2 11.52 -7.66 25.64
C LYS A 2 11.29 -6.44 24.75
N SER A 3 12.24 -6.15 23.86
CA SER A 3 12.06 -5.16 22.79
C SER A 3 10.92 -5.63 21.90
N LYS A 4 9.69 -5.23 22.25
CA LYS A 4 8.52 -5.44 21.42
C LYS A 4 8.76 -4.57 20.20
N SER A 5 9.13 -5.20 19.09
CA SER A 5 9.49 -4.55 17.83
C SER A 5 8.36 -3.60 17.38
N ARG A 6 8.47 -2.31 17.75
CA ARG A 6 7.61 -1.22 17.25
C ARG A 6 7.71 -1.08 15.73
N LEU A 7 8.76 -1.64 15.13
CA LEU A 7 8.99 -1.68 13.68
C LEU A 7 8.11 -2.72 12.98
N SER A 8 7.57 -3.68 13.72
CA SER A 8 6.63 -4.66 13.18
C SER A 8 5.18 -4.18 13.27
N ASP A 9 4.92 -2.94 13.67
CA ASP A 9 3.55 -2.43 13.78
C ASP A 9 2.88 -2.28 12.39
N PRO A 10 1.61 -2.72 12.25
CA PRO A 10 0.86 -2.77 10.99
C PRO A 10 0.93 -1.46 10.24
N GLY A 11 0.66 -0.39 10.99
CA GLY A 11 0.58 0.95 10.44
C GLY A 11 1.91 1.41 9.86
N ILE A 12 3.03 1.05 10.49
CA ILE A 12 4.37 1.46 10.01
C ILE A 12 4.73 0.73 8.71
N ILE A 13 4.41 -0.56 8.60
CA ILE A 13 4.63 -1.32 7.36
C ILE A 13 3.75 -0.77 6.23
N LEU A 14 2.48 -0.48 6.53
CA LEU A 14 1.54 0.06 5.54
C LEU A 14 1.94 1.46 5.07
N VAL A 15 2.37 2.33 6.00
CA VAL A 15 2.91 3.65 5.69
C VAL A 15 4.19 3.55 4.87
N THR A 16 5.07 2.58 5.17
CA THR A 16 6.30 2.37 4.38
C THR A 16 5.98 1.95 2.95
N ILE A 17 5.03 1.03 2.74
CA ILE A 17 4.59 0.61 1.41
C ILE A 17 3.95 1.80 0.66
N LEU A 18 3.11 2.57 1.34
CA LEU A 18 2.48 3.76 0.77
C LEU A 18 3.53 4.80 0.34
N LEU A 19 4.53 5.06 1.18
CA LEU A 19 5.65 5.96 0.89
C LEU A 19 6.47 5.48 -0.30
N ALA A 20 6.75 4.18 -0.39
CA ALA A 20 7.48 3.62 -1.52
C ALA A 20 6.70 3.78 -2.84
N ILE A 21 5.39 3.46 -2.84
CA ILE A 21 4.54 3.64 -4.02
C ILE A 21 4.46 5.13 -4.40
N SER A 22 4.28 6.02 -3.43
CA SER A 22 4.24 7.47 -3.66
C SER A 22 5.56 7.99 -4.23
N ALA A 23 6.70 7.55 -3.70
CA ALA A 23 8.01 7.93 -4.22
C ALA A 23 8.23 7.45 -5.66
N ILE A 24 7.84 6.22 -5.99
CA ILE A 24 7.92 5.69 -7.35
C ILE A 24 7.04 6.53 -8.30
N VAL A 25 5.81 6.80 -7.90
CA VAL A 25 4.86 7.60 -8.70
C VAL A 25 5.40 9.02 -8.93
N LEU A 26 6.01 9.65 -7.91
CA LEU A 26 6.57 11.00 -8.02
C LEU A 26 7.86 11.06 -8.86
N ILE A 27 8.75 10.07 -8.72
CA ILE A 27 10.01 10.03 -9.49
C ILE A 27 9.75 9.71 -10.96
N TRP A 28 8.83 8.78 -11.24
CA TRP A 28 8.61 8.25 -12.57
C TRP A 28 7.46 8.93 -13.33
N TRP A 29 6.79 9.92 -12.73
CA TRP A 29 5.55 10.54 -13.23
C TRP A 29 5.57 10.80 -14.75
N PRO A 30 4.85 10.02 -15.56
CA PRO A 30 4.90 10.14 -17.02
C PRO A 30 3.83 11.12 -17.50
N THR A 31 4.22 12.37 -17.77
CA THR A 31 3.32 13.40 -18.33
C THR A 31 3.08 13.25 -19.82
N ASP A 32 4.10 12.81 -20.57
CA ASP A 32 4.13 12.91 -22.04
C ASP A 32 3.81 11.60 -22.77
N ILE A 33 3.55 10.52 -22.04
CA ILE A 33 3.25 9.23 -22.66
C ILE A 33 1.74 9.10 -22.81
N TYR A 34 1.28 8.95 -24.05
CA TYR A 34 -0.12 8.68 -24.39
C TYR A 34 -0.22 7.24 -24.91
N MET A 35 -0.95 6.38 -24.19
CA MET A 35 -1.24 5.00 -24.61
C MET A 35 -2.72 4.89 -25.01
N MET A 36 -2.98 4.44 -26.25
CA MET A 36 -4.33 4.35 -26.82
C MET A 36 -5.12 5.68 -26.82
N GLY A 37 -4.43 6.82 -26.97
CA GLY A 37 -5.06 8.14 -26.93
C GLY A 37 -5.45 8.63 -25.53
N ILE A 38 -5.19 7.84 -24.49
CA ILE A 38 -5.38 8.20 -23.09
C ILE A 38 -4.00 8.48 -22.47
N SER A 39 -3.88 9.56 -21.71
CA SER A 39 -2.64 9.87 -20.99
C SER A 39 -2.28 8.69 -20.08
N LEU A 40 -1.00 8.32 -20.04
CA LEU A 40 -0.50 7.27 -19.14
C LEU A 40 -0.78 7.61 -17.67
N ALA A 41 -0.88 8.90 -17.33
CA ALA A 41 -1.36 9.35 -16.03
C ALA A 41 -2.80 8.91 -15.72
N GLY A 42 -3.68 8.88 -16.74
CA GLY A 42 -5.05 8.36 -16.61
C GLY A 42 -5.08 6.85 -16.34
N TRP A 43 -4.21 6.10 -16.99
CA TRP A 43 -4.01 4.67 -16.69
C TRP A 43 -3.46 4.45 -15.29
N LEU A 44 -2.51 5.29 -14.85
CA LEU A 44 -1.94 5.25 -13.50
C LEU A 44 -3.01 5.51 -12.43
N MET A 45 -3.88 6.50 -12.67
CA MET A 45 -5.03 6.78 -11.80
C MET A 45 -5.99 5.60 -11.73
N PHE A 46 -6.32 4.96 -12.86
CA PHE A 46 -7.18 3.78 -12.86
C PHE A 46 -6.56 2.60 -12.11
N PHE A 47 -5.28 2.33 -12.33
CA PHE A 47 -4.55 1.27 -11.66
C PHE A 47 -4.40 1.53 -10.16
N SER A 48 -4.32 2.80 -9.75
CA SER A 48 -4.26 3.16 -8.34
C SER A 48 -5.45 2.60 -7.55
N TYR A 49 -6.67 2.58 -8.12
CA TYR A 49 -7.84 2.01 -7.44
C TYR A 49 -7.66 0.53 -7.10
N PHE A 50 -7.04 -0.26 -7.99
CA PHE A 50 -6.73 -1.66 -7.72
C PHE A 50 -5.70 -1.81 -6.61
N VAL A 51 -4.68 -0.94 -6.60
CA VAL A 51 -3.66 -0.90 -5.53
C VAL A 51 -4.31 -0.58 -4.19
N TRP A 52 -5.17 0.45 -4.12
CA TRP A 52 -5.92 0.80 -2.92
C TRP A 52 -6.82 -0.34 -2.43
N PHE A 53 -7.48 -1.03 -3.35
CA PHE A 53 -8.32 -2.20 -3.03
C PHE A 53 -7.50 -3.36 -2.44
N LEU A 54 -6.37 -3.72 -3.08
CA LEU A 54 -5.47 -4.74 -2.56
C LEU A 54 -4.92 -4.35 -1.18
N LEU A 55 -4.50 -3.09 -1.01
CA LEU A 55 -3.97 -2.58 0.25
C LEU A 55 -5.01 -2.72 1.38
N SER A 56 -6.28 -2.42 1.09
CA SER A 56 -7.39 -2.59 2.03
C SER A 56 -7.61 -4.05 2.39
N ILE A 57 -7.60 -4.97 1.42
CA ILE A 57 -7.74 -6.41 1.71
C ILE A 57 -6.60 -6.90 2.59
N ILE A 58 -5.36 -6.58 2.22
CA ILE A 58 -4.17 -6.95 2.99
C ILE A 58 -4.28 -6.41 4.41
N TYR A 59 -4.70 -5.16 4.58
CA TYR A 59 -4.89 -4.54 5.88
C TYR A 59 -5.93 -5.28 6.74
N VAL A 60 -7.10 -5.61 6.16
CA VAL A 60 -8.18 -6.31 6.87
C VAL A 60 -7.73 -7.71 7.31
N ILE A 61 -7.18 -8.52 6.41
CA ILE A 61 -6.69 -9.88 6.72
C ILE A 61 -5.63 -9.82 7.82
N TRP A 62 -4.76 -8.82 7.76
CA TRP A 62 -3.66 -8.71 8.71
C TRP A 62 -4.13 -8.23 10.10
N MET A 63 -5.12 -7.35 10.15
CA MET A 63 -5.84 -6.99 11.38
C MET A 63 -6.53 -8.20 12.00
N GLU A 64 -7.26 -8.97 11.20
CA GLU A 64 -7.97 -10.18 11.64
C GLU A 64 -7.00 -11.21 12.23
N LYS A 65 -5.88 -11.47 11.55
CA LYS A 65 -4.82 -12.38 12.03
C LYS A 65 -4.16 -11.89 13.33
N ARG A 66 -4.03 -10.58 13.52
CA ARG A 66 -3.50 -9.98 14.76
C ARG A 66 -4.47 -10.12 15.92
N ASP A 67 -5.76 -9.92 15.67
CA ASP A 67 -6.80 -10.08 16.70
C ASP A 67 -6.95 -11.55 17.11
N GLU A 68 -6.92 -12.50 16.16
CA GLU A 68 -6.85 -13.94 16.48
C GLU A 68 -5.64 -14.29 17.35
N SER A 69 -4.45 -13.77 17.00
CA SER A 69 -3.23 -13.98 17.78
C SER A 69 -3.28 -13.37 19.18
N ARG A 70 -4.21 -12.43 19.43
CA ARG A 70 -4.33 -11.68 20.68
C ARG A 70 -5.47 -12.20 21.58
N ASN A 71 -6.51 -12.79 21.00
CA ASN A 71 -7.63 -13.42 21.72
C ASN A 71 -7.53 -14.95 21.82
N GLY A 72 -6.64 -15.61 21.07
CA GLY A 72 -6.40 -17.05 21.12
C GLY A 72 -5.29 -17.50 22.09
N GLY A 73 -5.20 -16.87 23.27
CA GLY A 73 -4.23 -17.21 24.33
C GLY A 73 -4.90 -17.60 25.63
#